data_AF-W4IB94-F1
#
_entry.id   AF-W4IB94-F1
#
_cell.length_a   1.000
_cell.length_b   1.000
_cell.length_c   1.000
_cell.angle_alpha   90.00
_cell.angle_beta   90.00
_cell.angle_gamma   90.00
#
_symmetry.space_group_name_H-M   'P 1'
#
loop_
_entity.id
_entity.type
_entity.pdbx_description
1 polymer ?
#
loop_
_entity_poly.entity_id
_entity_poly.type
_entity_poly.pdbx_seq_one_letter_code
_entity_poly.pdbx_strand_id
1 'polypeptide(L)'
;MSSYFLNNCLKLFKNNIVTMKVNKGFYNNIINNNKSTKIIKNVSDGISKKSHGKRNISTSKVQKGNKMNMILYKKHGQHLLKNPGILDKIIYAAKIKSSDIVLEIGCGTGNLTVKLLPLAKKVITIDIDSRMISEVKKRCLYEGYNNLEVYEGDAIKTVFPKFDVCTANIPYKISSPLIFKLISHRPLFKCAVLMFQKEFAERMLANVGDSNYSRLTINVKLFCKVTKVCNVNRSSFNPPPKVDSVIVKLIPKESSFLTNFDEWDNLLRICFSRKRKTLHAIFKRNAVLNMLEHNYKNWCTLNKQVPVNFPFKKYCLDVLEHLDMCEKRSINLDENDFLKLLLEFNKKGIHFFNISNVKNNDMTNIFLDDDMNDSDQNVDD
;
A
#
# COMPACT_ATOMS: atom_id res chain seq x y z
N MET A 1 20.07 23.29 -11.60
CA MET A 1 18.92 24.13 -11.17
C MET A 1 17.84 23.37 -10.38
N SER A 2 17.55 22.08 -10.66
CA SER A 2 16.49 21.31 -9.98
C SER A 2 16.76 20.90 -8.52
N SER A 3 17.99 20.51 -8.14
CA SER A 3 18.26 20.09 -6.74
C SER A 3 18.33 21.26 -5.75
N TYR A 4 18.71 22.45 -6.21
CA TYR A 4 18.80 23.65 -5.37
C TYR A 4 17.41 24.17 -4.99
N PHE A 5 16.46 24.12 -5.92
CA PHE A 5 15.06 24.48 -5.66
C PHE A 5 14.37 23.47 -4.74
N LEU A 6 14.60 22.17 -4.94
CA LEU A 6 14.07 21.13 -4.06
C LEU A 6 14.62 21.26 -2.63
N ASN A 7 15.92 21.52 -2.47
CA ASN A 7 16.55 21.73 -1.17
C ASN A 7 16.05 23.01 -0.46
N ASN A 8 15.77 24.09 -1.19
CA ASN A 8 15.18 25.30 -0.61
C ASN A 8 13.70 25.12 -0.21
N CYS A 9 12.90 24.41 -1.02
CA CYS A 9 11.55 24.01 -0.61
C CYS A 9 11.57 23.11 0.64
N LEU A 10 12.50 22.16 0.71
CA LEU A 10 12.68 21.26 1.86
C LEU A 10 13.10 22.00 3.15
N LYS A 11 13.92 23.06 3.04
CA LYS A 11 14.26 23.94 4.17
C LYS A 11 13.06 24.75 4.66
N LEU A 12 12.20 25.23 3.74
CA LEU A 12 10.97 25.94 4.09
C LEU A 12 9.92 25.01 4.74
N PHE A 13 9.83 23.75 4.32
CA PHE A 13 9.01 22.74 5.01
C PHE A 13 9.46 22.52 6.46
N LYS A 14 10.77 22.51 6.75
CA LYS A 14 11.26 22.36 8.14
C LYS A 14 10.84 23.49 9.07
N ASN A 15 10.66 24.71 8.56
CA ASN A 15 10.40 25.89 9.39
C ASN A 15 8.90 26.18 9.63
N ASN A 16 8.00 25.59 8.82
CA ASN A 16 6.54 25.75 8.95
C ASN A 16 5.80 24.47 9.39
N ILE A 17 6.55 23.44 9.79
CA ILE A 17 5.99 22.24 10.42
C ILE A 17 5.97 22.47 11.93
N VAL A 18 4.81 22.24 12.55
CA VAL A 18 4.75 21.89 13.98
C VAL A 18 5.68 20.71 14.17
N THR A 19 6.87 20.94 14.71
CA THR A 19 7.88 19.90 14.94
C THR A 19 7.31 18.83 15.87
N MET A 20 6.93 17.69 15.31
CA MET A 20 6.85 16.47 16.10
C MET A 20 8.27 16.10 16.54
N LYS A 21 8.53 16.23 17.83
CA LYS A 21 9.70 15.59 18.46
C LYS A 21 9.62 14.09 18.18
N VAL A 22 10.60 13.57 17.47
CA VAL A 22 10.84 12.13 17.38
C VAL A 22 11.32 11.68 18.76
N ASN A 23 10.45 11.04 19.53
CA ASN A 23 10.86 10.37 20.75
C ASN A 23 11.61 9.08 20.36
N LYS A 24 12.94 9.12 20.51
CA LYS A 24 13.79 7.91 20.55
C LYS A 24 13.51 7.20 21.86
N GLY A 25 12.59 6.25 21.87
CA GLY A 25 12.34 5.47 23.07
C GLY A 25 11.16 4.53 22.98
N PHE A 26 11.11 3.64 22.00
CA PHE A 26 10.21 2.48 22.04
C PHE A 26 10.78 1.35 21.17
N TYR A 27 11.88 0.76 21.62
CA TYR A 27 12.36 -0.56 21.15
C TYR A 27 13.27 -1.12 22.24
N ASN A 28 12.71 -1.47 23.40
CA ASN A 28 13.45 -2.22 24.42
C ASN A 28 12.60 -2.99 25.43
N ASN A 29 11.33 -3.33 25.16
CA ASN A 29 10.53 -4.14 26.11
C ASN A 29 9.56 -5.12 25.44
N ILE A 30 10.01 -5.87 24.43
CA ILE A 30 9.34 -7.14 24.04
C ILE A 30 10.43 -8.19 23.77
N ILE A 31 11.30 -8.37 24.76
CA ILE A 31 12.13 -9.56 24.92
C ILE A 31 12.06 -9.86 26.41
N ASN A 32 10.99 -10.53 26.83
CA ASN A 32 10.88 -11.37 28.02
C ASN A 32 9.40 -11.58 28.29
N ASN A 33 8.86 -12.69 27.79
CA ASN A 33 7.93 -13.55 28.52
C ASN A 33 7.67 -14.81 27.68
N ASN A 34 8.70 -15.66 27.62
CA ASN A 34 8.52 -17.09 27.45
C ASN A 34 8.19 -17.66 28.83
N LYS A 35 7.00 -18.26 29.00
CA LYS A 35 6.78 -19.41 29.89
C LYS A 35 5.38 -19.99 29.70
N SER A 36 5.37 -21.25 29.25
CA SER A 36 4.40 -22.33 29.53
C SER A 36 2.94 -22.11 29.11
N THR A 37 2.28 -23.02 28.41
CA THR A 37 2.02 -24.39 28.90
C THR A 37 1.76 -25.40 27.78
N LYS A 38 2.22 -26.62 28.06
CA LYS A 38 1.88 -27.89 27.41
C LYS A 38 0.39 -28.20 27.56
N ILE A 39 -0.28 -28.64 26.49
CA ILE A 39 -1.23 -29.78 26.53
C ILE A 39 -1.11 -30.56 25.22
N ILE A 40 -0.46 -31.73 25.33
CA ILE A 40 -0.55 -32.85 24.40
C ILE A 40 -1.80 -33.62 24.78
N LYS A 41 -2.70 -33.91 23.84
CA LYS A 41 -3.58 -35.08 23.91
C LYS A 41 -3.66 -35.78 22.56
N ASN A 42 -3.11 -36.98 22.55
CA ASN A 42 -3.38 -38.05 21.59
C ASN A 42 -4.86 -38.41 21.62
N VAL A 43 -5.47 -38.66 20.45
CA VAL A 43 -6.47 -39.72 20.27
C VAL A 43 -6.33 -40.28 18.86
N SER A 44 -5.82 -41.50 18.78
CA SER A 44 -6.02 -42.43 17.68
C SER A 44 -7.22 -43.34 17.99
N ASP A 45 -7.78 -43.91 16.91
CA ASP A 45 -8.72 -45.03 16.82
C ASP A 45 -10.23 -44.76 16.90
N GLY A 46 -10.91 -45.21 15.85
CA GLY A 46 -12.37 -45.15 15.69
C GLY A 46 -12.83 -45.53 14.28
N ILE A 47 -12.50 -46.75 13.83
CA ILE A 47 -13.11 -47.37 12.64
C ILE A 47 -14.59 -47.63 12.94
N SER A 48 -15.51 -47.07 12.14
CA SER A 48 -16.88 -47.56 12.05
C SER A 48 -17.53 -47.15 10.72
N LYS A 49 -18.04 -48.18 10.03
CA LYS A 49 -18.72 -48.17 8.73
C LYS A 49 -20.02 -47.36 8.77
N LYS A 50 -20.33 -46.64 7.69
CA LYS A 50 -21.69 -46.53 7.13
C LYS A 50 -21.67 -46.15 5.65
N SER A 51 -22.46 -46.90 4.90
CA SER A 51 -22.61 -46.92 3.46
C SER A 51 -23.74 -46.02 2.96
N HIS A 52 -23.57 -45.46 1.76
CA HIS A 52 -24.55 -45.26 0.66
C HIS A 52 -24.45 -43.89 -0.03
N GLY A 53 -24.42 -43.94 -1.37
CA GLY A 53 -24.54 -42.76 -2.23
C GLY A 53 -23.67 -42.84 -3.49
N LYS A 54 -24.04 -43.72 -4.44
CA LYS A 54 -23.50 -43.69 -5.81
C LYS A 54 -23.76 -42.31 -6.43
N ARG A 55 -22.69 -41.59 -6.79
CA ARG A 55 -22.75 -40.53 -7.82
C ARG A 55 -21.66 -40.81 -8.84
N ASN A 56 -22.07 -40.97 -10.08
CA ASN A 56 -21.20 -41.15 -11.24
C ASN A 56 -20.35 -39.89 -11.44
N ILE A 57 -19.05 -39.98 -11.14
CA ILE A 57 -18.07 -38.96 -11.50
C ILE A 57 -17.49 -39.36 -12.85
N SER A 58 -17.87 -38.59 -13.87
CA SER A 58 -17.28 -38.61 -15.22
C SER A 58 -15.77 -38.36 -15.11
N THR A 59 -14.98 -39.39 -15.47
CA THR A 59 -13.52 -39.33 -15.55
C THR A 59 -13.10 -38.70 -16.87
N SER A 60 -13.10 -37.36 -16.91
CA SER A 60 -12.43 -36.64 -17.99
C SER A 60 -10.91 -36.70 -17.76
N LYS A 61 -10.22 -37.23 -18.78
CA LYS A 61 -8.78 -37.49 -18.84
C LYS A 61 -7.94 -36.29 -18.37
N VAL A 62 -7.10 -36.53 -17.37
CA VAL A 62 -6.16 -35.58 -16.77
C VAL A 62 -5.01 -35.30 -17.75
N GLN A 63 -4.93 -34.07 -18.27
CA GLN A 63 -3.73 -33.55 -18.92
C GLN A 63 -2.75 -33.05 -17.84
N LYS A 64 -1.49 -33.53 -17.92
CA LYS A 64 -0.37 -33.15 -17.04
C LYS A 64 -0.22 -31.63 -16.97
N GLY A 65 -0.48 -31.06 -15.79
CA GLY A 65 -0.28 -29.62 -15.55
C GLY A 65 -0.81 -29.09 -14.22
N ASN A 66 -0.48 -29.75 -13.10
CA ASN A 66 -0.41 -29.18 -11.74
C ASN A 66 0.03 -30.31 -10.79
N LYS A 67 1.16 -30.17 -10.08
CA LYS A 67 1.57 -31.15 -9.05
C LYS A 67 0.64 -31.10 -7.81
N MET A 68 -0.13 -30.03 -7.64
CA MET A 68 -1.15 -29.91 -6.61
C MET A 68 -2.53 -29.89 -7.28
N ASN A 69 -3.28 -30.99 -7.17
CA ASN A 69 -4.66 -31.13 -7.65
C ASN A 69 -5.64 -30.28 -6.80
N MET A 70 -5.38 -28.98 -6.66
CA MET A 70 -6.18 -28.10 -5.83
C MET A 70 -7.13 -27.26 -6.67
N ILE A 71 -8.41 -27.28 -6.29
CA ILE A 71 -9.45 -26.49 -6.94
C ILE A 71 -9.29 -25.03 -6.54
N LEU A 72 -9.11 -24.16 -7.54
CA LEU A 72 -9.02 -22.72 -7.39
C LEU A 72 -10.40 -22.11 -7.15
N TYR A 73 -10.49 -21.19 -6.21
CA TYR A 73 -11.74 -20.54 -5.88
C TYR A 73 -11.95 -19.30 -6.75
N LYS A 74 -12.98 -19.34 -7.61
CA LYS A 74 -13.38 -18.19 -8.45
C LYS A 74 -13.60 -16.91 -7.63
N LYS A 75 -14.14 -17.02 -6.40
CA LYS A 75 -14.38 -15.87 -5.51
C LYS A 75 -13.11 -15.08 -5.17
N HIS A 76 -11.96 -15.75 -5.12
CA HIS A 76 -10.67 -15.13 -4.80
C HIS A 76 -9.96 -14.56 -6.03
N GLY A 77 -10.49 -14.78 -7.24
CA GLY A 77 -9.88 -14.27 -8.47
C GLY A 77 -8.47 -14.82 -8.73
N GLN A 78 -8.19 -16.04 -8.26
CA GLN A 78 -6.87 -16.67 -8.34
C GLN A 78 -6.49 -16.97 -9.80
N HIS A 79 -5.44 -16.31 -10.28
CA HIS A 79 -4.78 -16.59 -11.54
C HIS A 79 -3.32 -16.97 -11.25
N LEU A 80 -3.02 -18.28 -11.28
CA LEU A 80 -1.69 -18.76 -10.92
C LEU A 80 -0.70 -18.53 -12.06
N LEU A 81 0.38 -17.80 -11.79
CA LEU A 81 1.47 -17.61 -12.74
C LEU A 81 2.24 -18.93 -12.91
N LYS A 82 2.24 -19.47 -14.14
CA LYS A 82 2.89 -20.76 -14.46
C LYS A 82 4.15 -20.62 -15.33
N ASN A 83 4.42 -19.46 -15.90
CA ASN A 83 5.53 -19.25 -16.83
C ASN A 83 6.86 -19.05 -16.09
N PRO A 84 7.82 -20.01 -16.16
CA PRO A 84 9.08 -19.91 -15.43
C PRO A 84 9.93 -18.70 -15.83
N GLY A 85 9.95 -18.34 -17.11
CA GLY A 85 10.72 -17.20 -17.61
C GLY A 85 10.19 -15.85 -17.12
N ILE A 86 8.92 -15.75 -16.77
CA ILE A 86 8.38 -14.55 -16.10
C ILE A 86 8.85 -14.50 -14.65
N LEU A 87 8.89 -15.64 -13.95
CA LEU A 87 9.43 -15.71 -12.59
C LEU A 87 10.90 -15.28 -12.58
N ASP A 88 11.70 -15.72 -13.54
CA ASP A 88 13.11 -15.33 -13.66
C ASP A 88 13.28 -13.81 -13.86
N LYS A 89 12.41 -13.19 -14.66
CA LYS A 89 12.40 -11.72 -14.82
C LYS A 89 12.03 -10.98 -13.54
N ILE A 90 11.11 -11.53 -12.73
CA ILE A 90 10.76 -10.96 -11.42
C ILE A 90 11.98 -11.00 -10.49
N ILE A 91 12.64 -12.16 -10.38
CA ILE A 91 13.84 -12.33 -9.55
C ILE A 91 14.97 -11.41 -10.00
N TYR A 92 15.23 -11.35 -11.31
CA TYR A 92 16.27 -10.50 -11.88
C TYR A 92 16.02 -9.01 -11.58
N ALA A 93 14.77 -8.56 -11.72
CA ALA A 93 14.39 -7.18 -11.44
C ALA A 93 14.47 -6.83 -9.94
N ALA A 94 14.19 -7.80 -9.06
CA ALA A 94 14.18 -7.64 -7.61
C ALA A 94 15.58 -7.40 -7.03
N LYS A 95 16.64 -7.93 -7.65
CA LYS A 95 18.05 -7.76 -7.22
C LYS A 95 18.25 -8.06 -5.72
N ILE A 96 17.67 -9.18 -5.27
CA ILE A 96 17.67 -9.62 -3.88
C ILE A 96 19.11 -9.91 -3.42
N LYS A 97 19.46 -9.44 -2.22
CA LYS A 97 20.69 -9.81 -1.51
C LYS A 97 20.39 -10.83 -0.43
N SER A 98 21.38 -11.64 -0.06
CA SER A 98 21.27 -12.64 1.02
C SER A 98 20.95 -12.06 2.40
N SER A 99 21.15 -10.75 2.60
CA SER A 99 20.77 -10.02 3.82
C SER A 99 19.30 -9.58 3.85
N ASP A 100 18.61 -9.60 2.71
CA ASP A 100 17.30 -8.98 2.55
C ASP A 100 16.17 -9.85 3.11
N ILE A 101 15.18 -9.20 3.71
CA ILE A 101 13.87 -9.80 4.01
C ILE A 101 12.95 -9.53 2.83
N VAL A 102 12.37 -10.59 2.26
CA VAL A 102 11.43 -10.49 1.14
C VAL A 102 10.00 -10.68 1.62
N LEU A 103 9.12 -9.72 1.32
CA LEU A 103 7.68 -9.88 1.46
C LEU A 103 7.07 -10.34 0.13
N GLU A 104 6.47 -11.53 0.11
CA GLU A 104 5.66 -12.03 -0.99
C GLU A 104 4.17 -11.86 -0.68
N ILE A 105 3.41 -11.24 -1.59
CA ILE A 105 1.96 -11.13 -1.46
C ILE A 105 1.30 -12.07 -2.48
N GLY A 106 0.66 -13.12 -1.94
CA GLY A 106 0.06 -14.23 -2.67
C GLY A 106 1.09 -15.28 -3.10
N CYS A 107 1.34 -16.30 -2.26
CA CYS A 107 2.26 -17.41 -2.63
C CYS A 107 1.72 -18.24 -3.80
N GLY A 108 0.40 -18.33 -3.94
CA GLY A 108 -0.22 -19.31 -4.83
C GLY A 108 0.34 -20.71 -4.55
N THR A 109 0.88 -21.37 -5.57
CA THR A 109 1.49 -22.72 -5.45
C THR A 109 2.94 -22.72 -4.99
N GLY A 110 3.49 -21.57 -4.61
CA GLY A 110 4.87 -21.44 -4.12
C GLY A 110 5.95 -21.40 -5.20
N ASN A 111 5.58 -21.26 -6.48
CA ASN A 111 6.56 -21.29 -7.59
C ASN A 111 7.55 -20.12 -7.55
N LEU A 112 7.10 -18.95 -7.09
CA LEU A 112 7.98 -17.81 -6.86
C LEU A 112 8.69 -17.95 -5.50
N THR A 113 7.95 -18.34 -4.46
CA THR A 113 8.48 -18.59 -3.10
C THR A 113 9.76 -19.43 -3.11
N VAL A 114 9.76 -20.60 -3.78
CA VAL A 114 10.95 -21.48 -3.85
C VAL A 114 12.14 -20.87 -4.58
N LYS A 115 11.92 -19.88 -5.46
CA LYS A 115 13.00 -19.13 -6.12
C LYS A 115 13.52 -17.98 -5.25
N LEU A 116 12.70 -17.45 -4.34
CA LEU A 116 13.07 -16.38 -3.43
C LEU A 116 13.89 -16.89 -2.24
N LEU A 117 13.50 -18.04 -1.67
CA LEU A 117 14.09 -18.62 -0.46
C LEU A 117 15.61 -18.81 -0.50
N PRO A 118 16.24 -19.31 -1.59
CA PRO A 118 17.70 -19.45 -1.64
C PRO A 118 18.45 -18.11 -1.79
N LEU A 119 17.76 -17.02 -2.16
CA LEU A 119 18.37 -15.72 -2.42
C LEU A 119 18.28 -14.76 -1.23
N ALA A 120 17.25 -14.91 -0.41
CA ALA A 120 16.90 -14.00 0.67
C ALA A 120 17.32 -14.54 2.04
N LYS A 121 17.53 -13.63 3.00
CA LYS A 121 17.71 -14.02 4.42
C LYS A 121 16.49 -14.78 4.92
N LYS A 122 15.31 -14.24 4.59
CA LYS A 122 14.01 -14.76 4.99
C LYS A 122 12.96 -14.32 3.97
N VAL A 123 12.03 -15.21 3.67
CA VAL A 123 10.83 -14.89 2.89
C VAL A 123 9.63 -14.93 3.82
N ILE A 124 8.82 -13.88 3.76
CA ILE A 124 7.55 -13.78 4.47
C ILE A 124 6.46 -13.74 3.40
N THR A 125 5.54 -14.69 3.41
CA THR A 125 4.42 -14.70 2.47
C THR A 125 3.09 -14.48 3.18
N ILE A 126 2.25 -13.63 2.58
CA ILE A 126 0.84 -13.43 3.00
C ILE A 126 -0.08 -13.98 1.91
N ASP A 127 -0.98 -14.89 2.26
CA ASP A 127 -2.03 -15.39 1.35
C ASP A 127 -3.38 -15.51 2.08
N ILE A 128 -4.48 -15.46 1.33
CA ILE A 128 -5.83 -15.58 1.87
C ILE A 128 -6.32 -17.04 1.89
N ASP A 129 -5.70 -17.94 1.11
CA ASP A 129 -6.09 -19.33 0.99
C ASP A 129 -5.23 -20.21 1.92
N SER A 130 -5.78 -20.54 3.09
CA SER A 130 -5.13 -21.39 4.11
C SER A 130 -4.64 -22.74 3.57
N ARG A 131 -5.31 -23.27 2.54
CA ARG A 131 -4.93 -24.53 1.89
C ARG A 131 -3.65 -24.36 1.07
N MET A 132 -3.53 -23.26 0.31
CA MET A 132 -2.30 -22.91 -0.41
C MET A 132 -1.13 -22.74 0.55
N ILE A 133 -1.38 -22.04 1.66
CA ILE A 133 -0.38 -21.80 2.71
C ILE A 133 0.19 -23.11 3.25
N SER A 134 -0.68 -24.05 3.63
CA SER A 134 -0.27 -25.34 4.18
C SER A 134 0.60 -26.12 3.19
N GLU A 135 0.19 -26.17 1.92
CA GLU A 135 0.93 -26.90 0.89
C GLU A 135 2.26 -26.23 0.52
N VAL A 136 2.31 -24.90 0.43
CA VAL A 136 3.56 -24.16 0.18
C VAL A 136 4.53 -24.36 1.33
N LYS A 137 4.06 -24.33 2.58
CA LYS A 137 4.90 -24.57 3.75
C LYS A 137 5.50 -25.97 3.74
N LYS A 138 4.70 -27.01 3.47
CA LYS A 138 5.19 -28.40 3.31
C LYS A 138 6.21 -28.52 2.19
N ARG A 139 5.92 -27.94 1.03
CA ARG A 139 6.81 -27.95 -0.13
C ARG A 139 8.17 -27.34 0.19
N CYS A 140 8.19 -26.16 0.80
CA CYS A 140 9.44 -25.45 1.09
C CYS A 140 10.27 -26.19 2.14
N LEU A 141 9.65 -26.76 3.18
CA LEU A 141 10.34 -27.61 4.15
C LEU A 141 10.93 -28.88 3.49
N TYR A 142 10.18 -29.52 2.60
CA TYR A 142 10.66 -30.68 1.86
C TYR A 142 11.85 -30.35 0.94
N GLU A 143 11.86 -29.16 0.33
CA GLU A 143 12.98 -28.66 -0.47
C GLU A 143 14.17 -28.16 0.40
N GLY A 144 14.09 -28.26 1.74
CA GLY A 144 15.18 -27.93 2.66
C GLY A 144 15.23 -26.47 3.14
N TYR A 145 14.18 -25.68 2.87
CA TYR A 145 14.13 -24.28 3.26
C TYR A 145 13.46 -24.07 4.61
N ASN A 146 14.23 -23.56 5.57
CA ASN A 146 13.77 -23.27 6.93
C ASN A 146 13.51 -21.76 7.17
N ASN A 147 13.74 -20.93 6.16
CA ASN A 147 13.67 -19.46 6.22
C ASN A 147 12.37 -18.90 5.60
N LEU A 148 11.30 -19.70 5.56
CA LEU A 148 9.96 -19.28 5.15
C LEU A 148 9.06 -19.01 6.36
N GLU A 149 8.44 -17.85 6.40
CA GLU A 149 7.31 -17.54 7.27
C GLU A 149 6.06 -17.30 6.44
N VAL A 150 4.91 -17.82 6.89
CA VAL A 150 3.65 -17.70 6.15
C VAL A 150 2.56 -17.21 7.07
N TYR A 151 1.84 -16.18 6.64
CA TYR A 151 0.69 -15.61 7.33
C TYR A 151 -0.57 -15.77 6.49
N GLU A 152 -1.64 -16.21 7.14
CA GLU A 152 -2.97 -16.20 6.56
C GLU A 152 -3.60 -14.82 6.78
N GLY A 153 -4.04 -14.17 5.70
CA GLY A 153 -4.77 -12.91 5.82
C GLY A 153 -4.87 -12.10 4.53
N ASP A 154 -5.78 -11.11 4.58
CA ASP A 154 -5.94 -10.13 3.51
C ASP A 154 -4.77 -9.14 3.55
N ALA A 155 -4.01 -9.02 2.46
CA ALA A 155 -2.84 -8.15 2.39
C ALA A 155 -3.14 -6.66 2.70
N ILE A 156 -4.38 -6.20 2.52
CA ILE A 156 -4.78 -4.83 2.87
C ILE A 156 -5.01 -4.70 4.38
N LYS A 157 -5.53 -5.74 5.05
CA LYS A 157 -5.81 -5.72 6.50
C LYS A 157 -4.60 -6.12 7.35
N THR A 158 -3.84 -7.12 6.92
CA THR A 158 -2.70 -7.66 7.66
C THR A 158 -1.59 -6.63 7.79
N VAL A 159 -1.07 -6.39 9.00
CA VAL A 159 0.07 -5.49 9.22
C VAL A 159 1.31 -6.05 8.52
N PHE A 160 1.99 -5.23 7.72
CA PHE A 160 3.21 -5.66 7.06
C PHE A 160 4.39 -5.60 8.04
N PRO A 161 5.16 -6.69 8.18
CA PRO A 161 6.41 -6.64 8.92
C PRO A 161 7.42 -5.76 8.18
N LYS A 162 8.56 -5.44 8.80
CA LYS A 162 9.67 -4.82 8.10
C LYS A 162 10.16 -5.75 6.98
N PHE A 163 10.31 -5.22 5.77
CA PHE A 163 10.89 -5.92 4.62
C PHE A 163 11.79 -5.00 3.80
N ASP A 164 12.71 -5.59 3.05
CA ASP A 164 13.61 -4.88 2.14
C ASP A 164 13.10 -4.92 0.70
N VAL A 165 12.55 -6.05 0.26
CA VAL A 165 12.04 -6.24 -1.09
C VAL A 165 10.62 -6.80 -1.03
N CYS A 166 9.71 -6.27 -1.84
CA CYS A 166 8.37 -6.84 -1.99
C CYS A 166 8.18 -7.43 -3.39
N THR A 167 7.57 -8.60 -3.48
CA THR A 167 7.10 -9.18 -4.74
C THR A 167 5.64 -9.56 -4.60
N ALA A 168 4.85 -9.40 -5.66
CA ALA A 168 3.43 -9.71 -5.57
C ALA A 168 2.82 -10.11 -6.91
N ASN A 169 2.06 -11.20 -6.89
CA ASN A 169 1.16 -11.62 -7.96
C ASN A 169 -0.28 -11.35 -7.51
N ILE A 170 -0.66 -10.07 -7.55
CA ILE A 170 -1.79 -9.54 -6.79
C ILE A 170 -3.11 -9.79 -7.52
N PRO A 171 -4.19 -10.17 -6.83
CA PRO A 171 -5.54 -10.05 -7.37
C PRO A 171 -5.84 -8.58 -7.76
N TYR A 172 -6.30 -8.35 -8.98
CA TYR A 172 -6.42 -6.99 -9.54
C TYR A 172 -7.33 -6.04 -8.74
N LYS A 173 -8.28 -6.59 -7.95
CA LYS A 173 -9.22 -5.81 -7.13
C LYS A 173 -8.54 -4.97 -6.04
N ILE A 174 -7.37 -5.39 -5.55
CA ILE A 174 -6.69 -4.73 -4.42
C ILE A 174 -5.47 -3.89 -4.84
N SER A 175 -5.30 -3.64 -6.15
CA SER A 175 -4.09 -2.97 -6.68
C SER A 175 -3.90 -1.54 -6.14
N SER A 176 -4.94 -0.69 -6.17
CA SER A 176 -4.80 0.69 -5.67
C SER A 176 -4.56 0.75 -4.15
N PRO A 177 -5.36 0.06 -3.30
CA PRO A 177 -5.12 0.07 -1.86
C PRO A 177 -3.74 -0.45 -1.48
N LEU A 178 -3.24 -1.48 -2.17
CA LEU A 178 -1.91 -2.03 -1.92
C LEU A 178 -0.79 -1.03 -2.25
N ILE A 179 -0.90 -0.31 -3.37
CA ILE A 179 0.08 0.72 -3.74
C ILE A 179 0.15 1.81 -2.65
N PHE A 180 -1.00 2.28 -2.16
CA PHE A 180 -1.02 3.28 -1.10
C PHE A 180 -0.45 2.73 0.21
N LYS A 181 -0.79 1.47 0.56
CA LYS A 181 -0.23 0.81 1.73
C LYS A 181 1.30 0.68 1.65
N LEU A 182 1.84 0.37 0.48
CA LEU A 182 3.30 0.34 0.25
C LEU A 182 3.92 1.73 0.38
N ILE A 183 3.32 2.76 -0.22
CA ILE A 183 3.80 4.15 -0.11
C ILE A 183 3.81 4.62 1.36
N SER A 184 2.79 4.27 2.14
CA SER A 184 2.69 4.61 3.56
C SER A 184 3.51 3.71 4.48
N HIS A 185 4.07 2.60 3.99
CA HIS A 185 4.81 1.64 4.81
C HIS A 185 6.09 2.26 5.38
N ARG A 186 6.37 1.94 6.65
CA ARG A 186 7.60 2.29 7.35
C ARG A 186 8.15 1.07 8.08
N PRO A 187 9.50 0.91 8.17
CA PRO A 187 10.52 1.72 7.50
C PRO A 187 10.47 1.56 5.96
N LEU A 188 11.18 2.42 5.23
CA LEU A 188 11.20 2.33 3.77
C LEU A 188 11.85 1.03 3.30
N PHE A 189 11.23 0.41 2.29
CA PHE A 189 11.78 -0.75 1.59
C PHE A 189 12.68 -0.31 0.43
N LYS A 190 13.55 -1.21 -0.06
CA LYS A 190 14.49 -0.93 -1.15
C LYS A 190 13.81 -0.93 -2.52
N CYS A 191 13.02 -1.96 -2.81
CA CYS A 191 12.18 -1.98 -4.01
C CYS A 191 10.99 -2.93 -3.92
N ALA A 192 10.00 -2.74 -4.79
CA ALA A 192 8.90 -3.67 -4.99
C ALA A 192 8.78 -4.04 -6.47
N VAL A 193 8.66 -5.33 -6.77
CA VAL A 193 8.43 -5.85 -8.13
C VAL A 193 7.03 -6.45 -8.17
N LEU A 194 6.10 -5.72 -8.78
CA LEU A 194 4.67 -5.96 -8.66
C LEU A 194 4.08 -6.22 -10.04
N MET A 195 3.18 -7.20 -10.12
CA MET A 195 2.43 -7.49 -11.33
C MET A 195 1.02 -6.92 -11.24
N PHE A 196 0.61 -6.21 -12.28
CA PHE A 196 -0.73 -5.58 -12.39
C PHE A 196 -1.37 -5.87 -13.75
N GLN A 197 -2.68 -5.64 -13.86
CA GLN A 197 -3.33 -5.56 -15.17
C GLN A 197 -2.64 -4.50 -16.03
N LYS A 198 -2.59 -4.76 -17.34
CA LYS A 198 -1.96 -3.88 -18.32
C LYS A 198 -2.46 -2.43 -18.19
N GLU A 199 -3.77 -2.20 -18.17
CA GLU A 199 -4.35 -0.85 -18.04
C GLU A 199 -3.92 -0.14 -16.75
N PHE A 200 -3.91 -0.86 -15.62
CA PHE A 200 -3.52 -0.28 -14.33
C PHE A 200 -2.03 0.10 -14.32
N ALA A 201 -1.17 -0.78 -14.82
CA ALA A 201 0.25 -0.49 -14.95
C ALA A 201 0.52 0.67 -15.93
N GLU A 202 -0.19 0.74 -17.05
CA GLU A 202 -0.11 1.83 -18.02
C GLU A 202 -0.50 3.17 -17.39
N ARG A 203 -1.52 3.19 -16.51
CA ARG A 203 -1.86 4.38 -15.73
C ARG A 203 -0.75 4.78 -14.76
N MET A 204 -0.07 3.83 -14.11
CA MET A 204 1.07 4.14 -13.24
C MET A 204 2.27 4.70 -14.01
N LEU A 205 2.44 4.27 -15.26
CA LEU A 205 3.52 4.65 -16.17
C LEU A 205 3.17 5.83 -17.09
N ALA A 206 1.96 6.38 -16.98
CA ALA A 206 1.46 7.43 -17.87
C ALA A 206 2.33 8.70 -17.80
N ASN A 207 2.49 9.36 -18.95
CA ASN A 207 3.16 10.64 -19.03
C ASN A 207 2.19 11.79 -18.75
N VAL A 208 2.74 12.96 -18.42
CA VAL A 208 1.95 14.18 -18.28
C VAL A 208 1.27 14.49 -19.62
N GLY A 209 -0.02 14.80 -19.59
CA GLY A 209 -0.85 15.06 -20.78
C GLY A 209 -1.58 13.82 -21.33
N ASP A 210 -1.11 12.60 -21.02
CA ASP A 210 -1.73 11.37 -21.53
C ASP A 210 -3.17 11.22 -21.04
N SER A 211 -4.02 10.61 -21.87
CA SER A 211 -5.44 10.41 -21.53
C SER A 211 -5.64 9.54 -20.28
N ASN A 212 -4.73 8.60 -20.03
CA ASN A 212 -4.70 7.71 -18.87
C ASN A 212 -3.93 8.29 -17.66
N TYR A 213 -3.33 9.49 -17.79
CA TYR A 213 -2.70 10.22 -16.69
C TYR A 213 -3.74 10.55 -15.60
N SER A 214 -3.41 10.24 -14.35
CA SER A 214 -4.37 10.29 -13.24
C SER A 214 -3.71 10.54 -11.89
N ARG A 215 -4.52 10.76 -10.85
CA ARG A 215 -4.08 10.86 -9.45
C ARG A 215 -3.14 9.71 -9.04
N LEU A 216 -3.42 8.49 -9.51
CA LEU A 216 -2.56 7.32 -9.27
C LEU A 216 -1.14 7.56 -9.79
N THR A 217 -1.00 8.09 -11.00
CA THR A 217 0.27 8.37 -11.65
C THR A 217 1.12 9.33 -10.81
N ILE A 218 0.53 10.45 -10.38
CA ILE A 218 1.29 11.46 -9.61
C ILE A 218 1.65 10.95 -8.23
N ASN A 219 0.72 10.30 -7.54
CA ASN A 219 1.02 9.68 -6.25
C ASN A 219 2.22 8.74 -6.36
N VAL A 220 2.20 7.82 -7.32
CA VAL A 220 3.31 6.87 -7.45
C VAL A 220 4.60 7.57 -7.89
N LYS A 221 4.55 8.54 -8.82
CA LYS A 221 5.75 9.28 -9.26
C LYS A 221 6.35 10.16 -8.16
N LEU A 222 5.54 10.74 -7.28
CA LEU A 222 6.05 11.53 -6.16
C LEU A 222 6.87 10.64 -5.22
N PHE A 223 6.30 9.52 -4.77
CA PHE A 223 6.91 8.69 -3.73
C PHE A 223 7.89 7.63 -4.25
N CYS A 224 7.80 7.25 -5.53
CA CYS A 224 8.60 6.17 -6.11
C CYS A 224 9.14 6.51 -7.50
N LYS A 225 10.28 5.93 -7.85
CA LYS A 225 10.67 5.72 -9.25
C LYS A 225 9.96 4.47 -9.76
N VAL A 226 9.18 4.61 -10.83
CA VAL A 226 8.44 3.51 -11.48
C VAL A 226 9.11 3.16 -12.79
N THR A 227 9.41 1.88 -12.99
CA THR A 227 9.95 1.38 -14.26
C THR A 227 9.23 0.12 -14.69
N LYS A 228 8.90 0.01 -15.97
CA LYS A 228 8.36 -1.21 -16.56
C LYS A 228 9.45 -2.30 -16.63
N VAL A 229 9.12 -3.51 -16.20
CA VAL A 229 10.02 -4.69 -16.30
C VAL A 229 9.69 -5.46 -17.58
N CYS A 230 8.47 -5.98 -17.71
CA CYS A 230 8.03 -6.67 -18.93
C CYS A 230 6.51 -6.78 -19.03
N ASN A 231 6.01 -7.09 -20.22
CA ASN A 231 4.62 -7.53 -20.42
C ASN A 231 4.48 -9.02 -20.06
N VAL A 232 3.29 -9.43 -19.63
CA VAL A 232 2.94 -10.82 -19.32
C VAL A 232 1.62 -11.16 -20.03
N ASN A 233 1.69 -12.09 -20.99
CA ASN A 233 0.50 -12.54 -21.73
C ASN A 233 -0.41 -13.37 -20.81
N ARG A 234 -1.74 -13.22 -20.95
CA ARG A 234 -2.75 -14.00 -20.20
C ARG A 234 -2.54 -15.52 -20.24
N SER A 235 -1.93 -16.06 -21.31
CA SER A 235 -1.62 -17.49 -21.46
C SER A 235 -0.59 -17.99 -20.45
N SER A 236 0.15 -17.08 -19.81
CA SER A 236 1.13 -17.37 -18.75
C SER A 236 0.47 -17.71 -17.40
N PHE A 237 -0.86 -17.66 -17.30
CA PHE A 237 -1.61 -17.94 -16.09
C PHE A 237 -2.46 -19.21 -16.20
N ASN A 238 -2.86 -19.76 -15.04
CA ASN A 238 -3.83 -20.83 -14.92
C ASN A 238 -4.86 -20.54 -13.80
N PRO A 239 -6.16 -20.41 -14.13
CA PRO A 239 -6.71 -20.23 -15.47
C PRO A 239 -6.26 -18.88 -16.08
N PRO A 240 -6.27 -18.72 -17.41
CA PRO A 240 -5.97 -17.43 -18.04
C PRO A 240 -6.96 -16.32 -17.63
N PRO A 241 -6.48 -15.11 -17.27
CA PRO A 241 -7.35 -13.94 -17.08
C PRO A 241 -7.89 -13.42 -18.43
N LYS A 242 -8.86 -12.50 -18.35
CA LYS A 242 -9.45 -11.85 -19.54
C LYS A 242 -8.56 -10.78 -20.17
N VAL A 243 -7.53 -10.32 -19.45
CA VAL A 243 -6.65 -9.22 -19.86
C VAL A 243 -5.20 -9.59 -19.59
N ASP A 244 -4.28 -8.96 -20.32
CA ASP A 244 -2.85 -9.12 -20.11
C ASP A 244 -2.36 -8.33 -18.89
N SER A 245 -1.15 -8.63 -18.45
CA SER A 245 -0.51 -8.03 -17.29
C SER A 245 0.81 -7.35 -17.64
N VAL A 246 1.30 -6.51 -16.73
CA VAL A 246 2.61 -5.87 -16.81
C VAL A 246 3.25 -5.96 -15.44
N ILE A 247 4.54 -6.29 -15.42
CA ILE A 247 5.37 -6.22 -14.22
C ILE A 247 6.03 -4.85 -14.17
N VAL A 248 5.90 -4.18 -13.04
CA VAL A 248 6.53 -2.89 -12.75
C VAL A 248 7.43 -3.01 -11.53
N LYS A 249 8.48 -2.20 -11.52
CA LYS A 249 9.38 -2.05 -10.38
C LYS A 249 9.20 -0.66 -9.79
N LEU A 250 9.03 -0.62 -8.47
CA LEU A 250 8.94 0.59 -7.66
C LEU A 250 10.18 0.69 -6.78
N ILE A 251 10.81 1.86 -6.76
CA ILE A 251 11.91 2.19 -5.85
C ILE A 251 11.50 3.46 -5.08
N PRO A 252 11.25 3.37 -3.76
CA PRO A 252 10.91 4.54 -2.94
C PRO A 252 11.96 5.66 -3.03
N LYS A 253 11.50 6.91 -2.99
CA LYS A 253 12.34 8.12 -2.96
C LYS A 253 12.36 8.68 -1.55
N GLU A 254 13.48 8.57 -0.84
CA GLU A 254 13.60 8.98 0.57
C GLU A 254 13.16 10.43 0.82
N SER A 255 13.55 11.37 -0.05
CA SER A 255 13.23 12.80 0.10
C SER A 255 11.75 13.13 0.00
N SER A 256 10.96 12.32 -0.69
CA SER A 256 9.55 12.60 -0.97
C SER A 256 8.63 12.34 0.23
N PHE A 257 9.10 11.59 1.23
CA PHE A 257 8.31 11.18 2.39
C PHE A 257 8.16 12.26 3.48
N LEU A 258 8.73 13.45 3.27
CA LEU A 258 8.46 14.63 4.09
C LEU A 258 7.10 15.28 3.76
N THR A 259 6.51 14.93 2.62
CA THR A 259 5.19 15.39 2.23
C THR A 259 4.12 14.66 3.04
N ASN A 260 3.23 15.39 3.70
CA ASN A 260 2.05 14.80 4.34
C ASN A 260 1.17 14.15 3.25
N PHE A 261 1.04 12.83 3.30
CA PHE A 261 0.32 12.06 2.28
C PHE A 261 -1.16 12.42 2.21
N ASP A 262 -1.81 12.69 3.33
CA ASP A 262 -3.24 12.99 3.38
C ASP A 262 -3.54 14.35 2.75
N GLU A 263 -2.75 15.37 3.07
CA GLU A 263 -2.79 16.69 2.41
C GLU A 263 -2.66 16.55 0.89
N TRP A 264 -1.61 15.83 0.49
CA TRP A 264 -1.24 15.64 -0.90
C TRP A 264 -2.34 14.90 -1.68
N ASP A 265 -2.80 13.75 -1.17
CA ASP A 265 -3.81 12.95 -1.86
C ASP A 265 -5.15 13.69 -1.92
N ASN A 266 -5.51 14.48 -0.90
CA ASN A 266 -6.73 15.27 -0.90
C ASN A 266 -6.68 16.45 -1.88
N LEU A 267 -5.56 17.17 -1.97
CA LEU A 267 -5.33 18.16 -3.03
C LEU A 267 -5.51 17.52 -4.42
N LEU A 268 -4.87 16.37 -4.65
CA LEU A 268 -4.97 15.68 -5.93
C LEU A 268 -6.39 15.16 -6.19
N ARG A 269 -7.15 14.72 -5.18
CA ARG A 269 -8.56 14.33 -5.35
C ARG A 269 -9.41 15.47 -5.90
N ILE A 270 -9.22 16.69 -5.37
CA ILE A 270 -9.91 17.89 -5.86
C ILE A 270 -9.49 18.17 -7.31
N CYS A 271 -8.19 18.23 -7.57
CA CYS A 271 -7.64 18.58 -8.88
C CYS A 271 -7.98 17.55 -9.97
N PHE A 272 -8.02 16.25 -9.65
CA PHE A 272 -8.30 15.19 -10.61
C PHE A 272 -9.78 14.84 -10.76
N SER A 273 -10.67 15.40 -9.93
CA SER A 273 -12.13 15.23 -10.08
C SER A 273 -12.63 15.60 -11.47
N ARG A 274 -12.03 16.65 -12.08
CA ARG A 274 -12.28 17.09 -13.46
C ARG A 274 -10.96 17.47 -14.13
N LYS A 275 -10.05 16.49 -14.27
CA LYS A 275 -8.65 16.69 -14.70
C LYS A 275 -8.40 17.51 -15.99
N ARG A 276 -9.41 17.67 -16.86
CA ARG A 276 -9.34 18.47 -18.10
C ARG A 276 -9.92 19.89 -17.97
N LYS A 277 -10.46 20.27 -16.81
CA LYS A 277 -10.86 21.65 -16.51
C LYS A 277 -9.70 22.41 -15.88
N THR A 278 -9.75 23.74 -15.96
CA THR A 278 -8.71 24.60 -15.39
C THR A 278 -8.77 24.57 -13.85
N LEU A 279 -7.65 24.82 -13.18
CA LEU A 279 -7.60 24.86 -11.72
C LEU A 279 -8.53 25.94 -11.18
N HIS A 280 -8.58 27.11 -11.81
CA HIS A 280 -9.55 28.15 -11.45
C HIS A 280 -10.99 27.62 -11.49
N ALA A 281 -11.37 26.87 -12.53
CA ALA A 281 -12.69 26.26 -12.63
C ALA A 281 -12.96 25.18 -11.58
N ILE A 282 -11.92 24.52 -11.06
CA ILE A 282 -12.00 23.51 -10.00
C ILE A 282 -12.19 24.17 -8.64
N PHE A 283 -11.31 25.10 -8.27
CA PHE A 283 -11.31 25.75 -6.96
C PHE A 283 -12.44 26.76 -6.77
N LYS A 284 -13.02 27.33 -7.85
CA LYS A 284 -14.18 28.23 -7.75
C LYS A 284 -15.50 27.55 -7.35
N ARG A 285 -15.54 26.21 -7.25
CA ARG A 285 -16.77 25.48 -6.89
C ARG A 285 -17.09 25.69 -5.41
N ASN A 286 -18.34 26.05 -5.11
CA ASN A 286 -18.80 26.30 -3.73
C ASN A 286 -18.49 25.14 -2.76
N ALA A 287 -18.69 23.88 -3.17
CA ALA A 287 -18.38 22.74 -2.32
C ALA A 287 -16.89 22.65 -1.93
N VAL A 288 -15.98 23.02 -2.85
CA VAL A 288 -14.53 23.04 -2.57
C VAL A 288 -14.19 24.23 -1.68
N LEU A 289 -14.71 25.42 -2.00
CA LEU A 289 -14.50 26.63 -1.19
C LEU A 289 -14.99 26.45 0.24
N ASN A 290 -16.22 25.96 0.43
CA ASN A 290 -16.80 25.75 1.76
C ASN A 290 -15.98 24.76 2.59
N MET A 291 -15.52 23.67 1.98
CA MET A 291 -14.67 22.68 2.65
C MET A 291 -13.32 23.29 3.06
N LEU A 292 -12.66 24.02 2.15
CA LEU A 292 -11.37 24.65 2.44
C LEU A 292 -11.51 25.81 3.45
N GLU A 293 -12.59 26.57 3.41
CA GLU A 293 -12.88 27.65 4.35
C GLU A 293 -13.11 27.10 5.75
N HIS A 294 -13.84 25.99 5.86
CA HIS A 294 -14.02 25.28 7.13
C HIS A 294 -12.68 24.83 7.71
N ASN A 295 -11.83 24.18 6.91
CA ASN A 295 -10.49 23.75 7.34
C ASN A 295 -9.60 24.94 7.74
N TYR A 296 -9.65 26.04 6.97
CA TYR A 296 -8.90 27.27 7.23
C TYR A 296 -9.31 27.92 8.56
N LYS A 297 -10.61 28.01 8.85
CA LYS A 297 -11.12 28.53 10.12
C LYS A 297 -10.67 27.67 11.30
N ASN A 298 -10.75 26.35 11.18
CA ASN A 298 -10.25 25.42 12.21
C ASN A 298 -8.73 25.59 12.43
N TRP A 299 -7.97 25.74 11.36
CA TRP A 299 -6.53 26.02 11.43
C TRP A 299 -6.24 27.35 12.15
N CYS A 300 -6.99 28.41 11.84
CA CYS A 300 -6.83 29.71 12.49
C CYS A 300 -7.07 29.62 14.00
N THR A 301 -8.17 28.99 14.41
CA THR A 301 -8.50 28.76 15.82
C THR A 301 -7.41 27.96 16.54
N LEU A 302 -6.94 26.87 15.93
CA LEU A 302 -5.92 26.00 16.52
C LEU A 302 -4.56 26.72 16.69
N ASN A 303 -4.18 27.57 15.74
CA ASN A 303 -2.90 28.26 15.72
C ASN A 303 -2.98 29.71 16.25
N LYS A 304 -4.12 30.09 16.85
CA LYS A 304 -4.39 31.44 17.38
C LYS A 304 -4.11 32.55 16.34
N GLN A 305 -4.43 32.27 15.08
CA GLN A 305 -4.33 33.22 13.98
C GLN A 305 -5.69 33.90 13.76
N VAL A 306 -5.67 35.17 13.39
CA VAL A 306 -6.90 35.90 13.03
C VAL A 306 -7.24 35.57 11.57
N PRO A 307 -8.46 35.07 11.27
CA PRO A 307 -8.88 34.84 9.88
C PRO A 307 -8.86 36.14 9.06
N VAL A 308 -8.62 36.02 7.76
CA VAL A 308 -8.65 37.17 6.85
C VAL A 308 -10.03 37.86 6.84
N ASN A 309 -10.03 39.19 6.79
CA ASN A 309 -11.24 40.01 6.83
C ASN A 309 -11.86 40.27 5.43
N PHE A 310 -11.61 39.40 4.46
CA PHE A 310 -12.13 39.52 3.10
C PHE A 310 -12.59 38.16 2.56
N PRO A 311 -13.37 38.12 1.45
CA PRO A 311 -13.97 36.89 0.98
C PRO A 311 -12.96 35.76 0.77
N PHE A 312 -13.16 34.62 1.46
CA PHE A 312 -12.26 33.47 1.39
C PHE A 312 -12.04 32.97 -0.05
N LYS A 313 -13.06 33.09 -0.91
CA LYS A 313 -12.94 32.80 -2.35
C LYS A 313 -11.78 33.55 -3.00
N LYS A 314 -11.65 34.85 -2.75
CA LYS A 314 -10.54 35.65 -3.29
C LYS A 314 -9.21 35.15 -2.71
N TYR A 315 -9.15 35.03 -1.38
CA TYR A 315 -7.95 34.56 -0.67
C TYR A 315 -7.40 33.21 -1.19
N CYS A 316 -8.30 32.26 -1.47
CA CYS A 316 -7.99 30.94 -2.01
C CYS A 316 -7.56 31.01 -3.48
N LEU A 317 -8.24 31.80 -4.33
CA LEU A 317 -7.93 31.89 -5.75
C LEU A 317 -6.65 32.70 -6.03
N ASP A 318 -6.32 33.67 -5.18
CA ASP A 318 -5.08 34.44 -5.24
C ASP A 318 -3.83 33.52 -5.20
N VAL A 319 -3.92 32.32 -4.62
CA VAL A 319 -2.82 31.33 -4.65
C VAL A 319 -2.56 30.85 -6.08
N LEU A 320 -3.63 30.62 -6.84
CA LEU A 320 -3.53 30.16 -8.23
C LEU A 320 -3.04 31.28 -9.14
N GLU A 321 -3.46 32.53 -8.87
CA GLU A 321 -3.00 33.71 -9.60
C GLU A 321 -1.51 33.95 -9.36
N HIS A 322 -1.08 33.93 -8.08
CA HIS A 322 0.33 34.10 -7.70
C HIS A 322 1.27 33.05 -8.35
N LEU A 323 0.77 31.85 -8.62
CA LEU A 323 1.55 30.78 -9.25
C LEU A 323 1.43 30.73 -10.78
N ASP A 324 0.65 31.63 -11.40
CA ASP A 324 0.30 31.58 -12.84
C ASP A 324 -0.36 30.25 -13.26
N MET A 325 -1.19 29.68 -12.36
CA MET A 325 -1.78 28.36 -12.52
C MET A 325 -3.30 28.34 -12.75
N CYS A 326 -3.96 29.51 -12.81
CA CYS A 326 -5.41 29.62 -13.00
C CYS A 326 -5.92 28.84 -14.21
N GLU A 327 -5.28 28.99 -15.38
CA GLU A 327 -5.69 28.38 -16.65
C GLU A 327 -5.07 27.01 -16.91
N LYS A 328 -4.17 26.55 -16.01
CA LYS A 328 -3.56 25.23 -16.12
C LYS A 328 -4.57 24.14 -15.78
N ARG A 329 -4.38 22.95 -16.36
CA ARG A 329 -5.27 21.79 -16.18
C ARG A 329 -4.48 20.67 -15.53
N SER A 330 -5.07 20.00 -14.55
CA SER A 330 -4.40 18.95 -13.75
C SER A 330 -3.75 17.85 -14.58
N ILE A 331 -4.32 17.53 -15.75
CA ILE A 331 -3.76 16.52 -16.66
C ILE A 331 -2.39 16.92 -17.26
N ASN A 332 -2.07 18.21 -17.29
CA ASN A 332 -0.86 18.78 -17.88
C ASN A 332 0.15 19.24 -16.81
N LEU A 333 -0.09 18.93 -15.54
CA LEU A 333 0.77 19.33 -14.42
C LEU A 333 1.54 18.12 -13.90
N ASP A 334 2.79 18.34 -13.48
CA ASP A 334 3.64 17.30 -12.90
C ASP A 334 3.65 17.32 -11.36
N GLU A 335 4.39 16.39 -10.75
CA GLU A 335 4.51 16.33 -9.28
C GLU A 335 5.09 17.61 -8.66
N ASN A 336 5.97 18.35 -9.35
CA ASN A 336 6.58 19.57 -8.83
C ASN A 336 5.59 20.73 -8.82
N ASP A 337 4.74 20.82 -9.84
CA ASP A 337 3.67 21.80 -9.92
C ASP A 337 2.69 21.64 -8.75
N PHE A 338 2.30 20.40 -8.43
CA PHE A 338 1.43 20.13 -7.29
C PHE A 338 2.12 20.35 -5.94
N LEU A 339 3.44 20.11 -5.83
CA LEU A 339 4.18 20.44 -4.61
C LEU A 339 4.23 21.94 -4.36
N LYS A 340 4.42 22.76 -5.41
CA LYS A 340 4.35 24.23 -5.32
C LYS A 340 2.96 24.69 -4.90
N LEU A 341 1.91 24.16 -5.53
CA LEU A 341 0.53 24.45 -5.13
C LEU A 341 0.30 24.14 -3.66
N LEU A 342 0.64 22.92 -3.24
CA LEU A 342 0.43 22.49 -1.85
C LEU A 342 1.17 23.41 -0.87
N LEU A 343 2.44 23.73 -1.16
CA LEU A 343 3.24 24.62 -0.34
C LEU A 343 2.62 26.02 -0.22
N GLU A 344 2.17 26.63 -1.31
CA GLU A 344 1.58 27.97 -1.26
C GLU A 344 0.21 27.99 -0.58
N PHE A 345 -0.60 26.94 -0.74
CA PHE A 345 -1.83 26.80 0.04
C PHE A 345 -1.53 26.69 1.54
N ASN A 346 -0.59 25.84 1.93
CA ASN A 346 -0.22 25.66 3.34
C ASN A 346 0.41 26.93 3.94
N LYS A 347 1.20 27.71 3.19
CA LYS A 347 1.70 29.02 3.64
C LYS A 347 0.59 29.99 4.01
N LYS A 348 -0.55 29.92 3.32
CA LYS A 348 -1.75 30.71 3.62
C LYS A 348 -2.64 30.10 4.71
N GLY A 349 -2.24 28.99 5.33
CA GLY A 349 -3.04 28.24 6.30
C GLY A 349 -4.21 27.47 5.68
N ILE A 350 -4.19 27.25 4.37
CA ILE A 350 -5.20 26.46 3.65
C ILE A 350 -4.72 25.01 3.58
N HIS A 351 -5.51 24.11 4.18
CA HIS A 351 -5.17 22.69 4.32
C HIS A 351 -6.27 21.80 3.72
N PHE A 352 -5.86 20.67 3.14
CA PHE A 352 -6.75 19.81 2.34
C PHE A 352 -7.46 18.71 3.12
N PHE A 353 -7.25 18.65 4.43
CA PHE A 353 -7.96 17.77 5.35
C PHE A 353 -8.38 18.56 6.60
N ASN A 354 -9.31 18.01 7.38
CA ASN A 354 -9.71 18.65 8.62
C ASN A 354 -8.64 18.43 9.71
N ILE A 355 -7.91 19.49 10.04
CA ILE A 355 -6.80 19.48 11.01
C ILE A 355 -7.24 19.05 12.41
N SER A 356 -8.50 19.28 12.79
CA SER A 356 -9.02 18.81 14.09
C SER A 356 -9.00 17.28 14.20
N ASN A 357 -9.10 16.55 13.09
CA ASN A 357 -9.14 15.09 13.09
C ASN A 357 -7.76 14.45 13.28
N VAL A 358 -6.66 15.17 13.03
CA VAL A 358 -5.30 14.63 13.25
C VAL A 358 -5.01 14.44 14.74
N LYS A 359 -5.52 15.31 15.62
CA LYS A 359 -5.42 15.09 17.07
C LYS A 359 -6.17 13.85 17.54
N ASN A 360 -7.30 13.51 16.90
CA ASN A 360 -8.09 12.35 17.30
C ASN A 360 -7.41 11.03 16.91
N ASN A 361 -6.73 10.94 15.76
CA ASN A 361 -6.03 9.70 15.36
C ASN A 361 -4.74 9.42 16.14
N ASP A 362 -4.10 10.45 16.69
CA ASP A 362 -2.98 10.28 17.63
C ASP A 362 -3.47 9.92 19.04
N MET A 363 -4.75 10.18 19.36
CA MET A 363 -5.35 9.88 20.67
C MET A 363 -6.16 8.56 20.68
N THR A 364 -6.73 8.14 19.54
CA THR A 364 -7.48 6.87 19.42
C THR A 364 -6.59 5.63 19.29
N ASN A 365 -5.27 5.80 19.13
CA ASN A 365 -4.30 4.71 19.30
C ASN A 365 -3.66 4.67 20.70
N ILE A 366 -4.20 5.43 21.67
CA ILE A 366 -3.70 5.49 23.06
C ILE A 366 -4.75 5.02 24.07
N PHE A 367 -6.04 4.90 23.69
CA PHE A 367 -7.09 4.41 24.58
C PHE A 367 -7.82 3.20 23.98
N LEU A 368 -7.12 2.07 23.98
CA LEU A 368 -7.72 0.73 24.04
C LEU A 368 -6.90 -0.03 25.07
N ASP A 369 -7.25 0.19 26.34
CA ASP A 369 -7.21 -0.75 27.45
C ASP A 369 -7.41 0.07 28.73
N ASP A 370 -8.60 -0.09 29.31
CA ASP A 370 -8.93 -0.07 30.74
C ASP A 370 -10.36 0.43 30.90
N ASP A 371 -11.29 -0.53 30.87
CA ASP A 371 -12.47 -0.57 31.75
C ASP A 371 -13.27 -1.84 31.43
N MET A 372 -12.83 -2.97 31.98
CA MET A 372 -13.69 -4.11 32.32
C MET A 372 -13.02 -4.96 33.41
N ASN A 373 -13.62 -4.91 34.60
CA ASN A 373 -13.65 -5.88 35.71
C ASN A 373 -12.38 -6.09 36.55
N ASP A 374 -12.46 -5.78 37.85
CA ASP A 374 -12.97 -6.80 38.78
C ASP A 374 -13.45 -6.22 40.12
N SER A 375 -14.58 -6.77 40.54
CA SER A 375 -15.22 -6.70 41.85
C SER A 375 -14.45 -7.47 42.92
N ASP A 376 -14.59 -6.99 44.16
CA ASP A 376 -14.52 -7.72 45.43
C ASP A 376 -13.20 -8.39 45.84
N GLN A 377 -12.58 -7.87 46.92
CA GLN A 377 -12.65 -8.48 48.26
C GLN A 377 -11.88 -7.65 49.32
N ASN A 378 -12.65 -7.04 50.23
CA ASN A 378 -12.58 -7.11 51.71
C ASN A 378 -11.26 -6.99 52.51
N VAL A 379 -11.42 -6.35 53.70
CA VAL A 379 -10.67 -6.47 54.99
C VAL A 379 -9.44 -5.54 55.07
N ASP A 380 -9.23 -4.61 56.02
CA ASP A 380 -9.58 -4.46 57.44
C ASP A 380 -9.52 -2.98 57.92
N ASP A 381 -10.14 -2.75 59.09
CA ASP A 381 -10.11 -1.62 60.06
C ASP A 381 -10.85 -0.29 59.78
#